data_AF-A0A2K8XPA6-F1
#
_entry.id   AF-A0A2K8XPA6-F1
#
_cell.length_a   1.000
_cell.length_b   1.000
_cell.length_c   1.000
_cell.angle_alpha   90.00
_cell.angle_beta   90.00
_cell.angle_gamma   90.00
#
_symmetry.space_group_name_H-M   'P 1'
#
loop_
_entity.id
_entity.type
_entity.pdbx_description
1 polymer ?
#
loop_
_entity_poly.entity_id
_entity_poly.type
_entity_poly.pdbx_seq_one_letter_code
_entity_poly.pdbx_strand_id
1 'polypeptide(L)'
;MKTKLNFLLLSVFFVLNSCCLGADEEYLGNNIYLSSYDNYDKRILYQEYSCATTGTEIVPMTVLKMSYNSEWIIAKSGNKREKTDFKYWVIKNDYESLPNSETILKNRIEFSDLKKFELYLAENKISLELKKND
;
A
#
# COMPACT_ATOMS: atom_id res chain seq x y z
N MET A 1 -13.89 14.36 -42.49
CA MET A 1 -13.65 14.91 -41.13
C MET A 1 -14.01 13.95 -39.99
N LYS A 2 -15.03 13.08 -40.11
CA LYS A 2 -15.45 12.14 -39.03
C LYS A 2 -14.38 11.12 -38.61
N THR A 3 -13.53 10.64 -39.53
CA THR A 3 -12.46 9.67 -39.25
C THR A 3 -11.31 10.22 -38.41
N LYS A 4 -10.98 11.52 -38.55
CA LYS A 4 -9.93 12.17 -37.74
C LYS A 4 -10.38 12.38 -36.28
N LEU A 5 -11.67 12.62 -36.06
CA LEU A 5 -12.24 12.80 -34.72
C LEU A 5 -12.27 11.47 -33.94
N ASN A 6 -12.62 10.37 -34.61
CA ASN A 6 -12.58 9.03 -34.00
C ASN A 6 -11.16 8.58 -33.63
N PHE A 7 -10.15 8.94 -34.44
CA PHE A 7 -8.75 8.61 -34.13
C PHE A 7 -8.22 9.39 -32.91
N LEU A 8 -8.61 10.66 -32.78
CA LEU A 8 -8.25 11.51 -31.65
C LEU A 8 -8.88 11.02 -30.34
N LEU A 9 -10.15 10.63 -30.38
CA LEU A 9 -10.88 10.06 -29.23
C LEU A 9 -10.27 8.72 -28.77
N LEU A 10 -9.83 7.88 -29.71
CA LEU A 10 -9.18 6.61 -29.40
C LEU A 10 -7.79 6.82 -28.76
N SER A 11 -7.01 7.80 -29.26
CA SER A 11 -5.71 8.12 -28.68
C SER A 11 -5.82 8.71 -27.27
N VAL A 12 -6.83 9.53 -26.99
CA VAL A 12 -7.07 10.09 -25.65
C VAL A 12 -7.49 8.99 -24.67
N PHE A 13 -8.32 8.03 -25.09
CA PHE A 13 -8.68 6.87 -24.29
C PHE A 13 -7.47 5.98 -23.94
N PHE A 14 -6.51 5.80 -24.86
CA PHE A 14 -5.29 5.02 -24.60
C PHE A 14 -4.35 5.71 -23.61
N VAL A 15 -4.20 7.03 -23.70
CA VAL A 15 -3.34 7.79 -22.78
C VAL A 15 -3.90 7.76 -21.35
N LEU A 16 -5.23 7.89 -21.19
CA LEU A 16 -5.89 7.86 -19.88
C LEU A 16 -5.86 6.49 -19.20
N ASN A 17 -5.79 5.39 -19.96
CA ASN A 17 -5.68 4.03 -19.40
C ASN A 17 -4.23 3.57 -19.17
N SER A 18 -3.23 4.31 -19.65
CA SER A 18 -1.82 3.90 -19.57
C SER A 18 -1.18 4.06 -18.19
N CYS A 19 -1.80 4.81 -17.27
CA CYS A 19 -1.24 5.04 -15.92
C CYS A 19 -1.22 3.77 -15.03
N CYS A 20 -2.01 2.75 -15.35
CA CYS A 20 -2.10 1.50 -14.57
C CYS A 20 -1.48 0.28 -15.25
N LEU A 21 -0.76 0.46 -16.37
CA LEU A 21 -0.11 -0.67 -17.05
C LEU A 21 1.17 -1.07 -16.32
N GLY A 22 1.08 -1.95 -15.32
CA GLY A 22 2.26 -2.60 -14.75
C GLY A 22 2.20 -3.10 -13.31
N ALA A 23 1.15 -2.79 -12.55
CA ALA A 23 0.97 -3.36 -11.20
C ALA A 23 -0.51 -3.59 -10.89
N ASP A 24 -0.79 -4.62 -10.11
CA ASP A 24 -2.10 -4.85 -9.51
C ASP A 24 -2.22 -4.00 -8.23
N GLU A 25 -3.39 -3.39 -8.00
CA GLU A 25 -3.59 -2.46 -6.88
C GLU A 25 -4.80 -2.86 -6.04
N GLU A 26 -4.57 -3.06 -4.75
CA GLU A 26 -5.63 -3.27 -3.76
C GLU A 26 -5.79 -2.00 -2.91
N TYR A 27 -6.98 -1.40 -2.92
CA TYR A 27 -7.29 -0.22 -2.10
C TYR A 27 -7.47 -0.59 -0.63
N LEU A 28 -6.67 0.01 0.24
CA LEU A 28 -6.67 -0.24 1.69
C LEU A 28 -7.43 0.84 2.49
N GLY A 29 -7.90 1.91 1.84
CA GLY A 29 -8.53 3.07 2.47
C GLY A 29 -7.62 4.29 2.53
N ASN A 30 -8.21 5.50 2.61
CA ASN A 30 -7.48 6.77 2.79
C ASN A 30 -6.34 7.01 1.81
N ASN A 31 -6.57 6.66 0.54
CA ASN A 31 -5.58 6.75 -0.53
C ASN A 31 -4.33 5.87 -0.31
N ILE A 32 -4.42 4.87 0.57
CA ILE A 32 -3.41 3.85 0.76
C ILE A 32 -3.76 2.65 -0.11
N TYR A 33 -2.77 2.16 -0.85
CA TYR A 33 -2.90 1.02 -1.76
C TYR A 33 -1.79 0.02 -1.52
N LEU A 34 -2.09 -1.27 -1.65
CA LEU A 34 -1.09 -2.30 -1.86
C LEU A 34 -0.87 -2.44 -3.37
N SER A 35 0.27 -1.99 -3.86
CA SER A 35 0.66 -2.14 -5.27
C SER A 35 1.58 -3.35 -5.42
N SER A 36 1.21 -4.29 -6.29
CA SER A 36 1.93 -5.53 -6.60
C SER A 36 2.50 -5.45 -8.02
N TYR A 37 3.81 -5.22 -8.14
CA TYR A 37 4.49 -5.12 -9.43
C TYR A 37 4.80 -6.50 -10.03
N ASP A 38 5.10 -7.47 -9.15
CA ASP A 38 5.21 -8.88 -9.49
C ASP A 38 4.81 -9.76 -8.27
N ASN A 39 4.96 -11.09 -8.39
CA ASN A 39 4.65 -12.05 -7.32
C ASN A 39 5.52 -11.90 -6.05
N TYR A 40 6.55 -11.06 -6.11
CA TYR A 40 7.56 -10.87 -5.08
C TYR A 40 7.56 -9.45 -4.54
N ASP A 41 7.32 -8.43 -5.37
CA ASP A 41 7.45 -7.04 -5.02
C ASP A 41 6.10 -6.37 -4.82
N LYS A 42 5.67 -6.37 -3.56
CA LYS A 42 4.46 -5.68 -3.09
C LYS A 42 4.85 -4.49 -2.22
N ARG A 43 4.25 -3.32 -2.42
CA ARG A 43 4.52 -2.07 -1.70
C ARG A 43 3.22 -1.48 -1.16
N ILE A 44 3.23 -0.96 0.05
CA ILE A 44 2.13 -0.12 0.54
C ILE A 44 2.48 1.33 0.21
N LEU A 45 1.67 1.94 -0.67
CA LEU A 45 1.87 3.28 -1.19
C LEU A 45 0.70 4.18 -0.81
N TYR A 46 0.97 5.45 -0.56
CA TYR A 46 -0.05 6.49 -0.62
C TYR A 46 -0.10 7.09 -2.02
N GLN A 47 -1.28 7.20 -2.60
CA GLN A 47 -1.50 7.69 -3.96
C GLN A 47 -2.67 8.67 -4.02
N GLU A 48 -2.44 9.89 -4.51
CA GLU A 48 -3.54 10.86 -4.73
C GLU A 48 -4.45 10.45 -5.89
N TYR A 49 -3.92 9.68 -6.84
CA TYR A 49 -4.61 9.13 -8.00
C TYR A 49 -4.18 7.65 -8.13
N SER A 50 -5.09 6.72 -8.43
CA SER A 50 -4.75 5.32 -8.68
C SER A 50 -3.81 5.22 -9.89
N CYS A 51 -2.53 5.11 -9.60
CA CYS A 51 -1.44 5.08 -10.58
C CYS A 51 -0.22 4.47 -9.87
N ALA A 52 0.00 3.19 -10.15
CA ALA A 52 0.97 2.32 -9.51
C ALA A 52 2.43 2.80 -9.47
N THR A 53 2.79 3.83 -10.22
CA THR A 53 4.19 4.23 -10.41
C THR A 53 4.57 5.54 -9.70
N THR A 54 3.63 6.23 -9.05
CA THR A 54 3.86 7.61 -8.55
C THR A 54 3.52 7.83 -7.08
N GLY A 55 3.30 6.76 -6.30
CA GLY A 55 2.92 6.85 -4.89
C GLY A 55 4.09 7.10 -3.92
N THR A 56 3.77 7.66 -2.74
CA THR A 56 4.72 7.77 -1.62
C THR A 56 4.78 6.43 -0.87
N GLU A 57 5.97 5.85 -0.69
CA GLU A 57 6.13 4.61 0.07
C GLU A 57 5.81 4.79 1.56
N ILE A 58 4.71 4.18 2.01
CA ILE A 58 4.34 4.13 3.44
C ILE A 58 5.07 3.01 4.15
N VAL A 59 5.41 1.93 3.44
CA VAL A 59 6.32 0.89 3.92
C VAL A 59 7.49 0.80 2.94
N PRO A 60 8.72 1.19 3.34
CA PRO A 60 9.86 1.39 2.42
C PRO A 60 10.54 0.08 1.97
N MET A 61 9.82 -1.05 1.98
CA MET A 61 10.34 -2.38 1.66
C MET A 61 9.22 -3.30 1.18
N THR A 62 9.58 -4.49 0.67
CA THR A 62 8.63 -5.50 0.20
C THR A 62 7.74 -6.00 1.33
N VAL A 63 6.43 -5.89 1.14
CA VAL A 63 5.42 -6.42 2.05
C VAL A 63 5.27 -7.92 1.83
N LEU A 64 5.50 -8.68 2.89
CA LEU A 64 5.50 -10.15 2.88
C LEU A 64 4.21 -10.73 3.46
N LYS A 65 3.64 -10.02 4.44
CA LYS A 65 2.38 -10.35 5.11
C LYS A 65 1.67 -9.07 5.49
N MET A 66 0.35 -9.07 5.44
CA MET A 66 -0.47 -7.92 5.76
C MET A 66 -1.84 -8.37 6.30
N SER A 67 -2.48 -7.48 7.04
CA SER A 67 -3.91 -7.50 7.27
C SER A 67 -4.38 -6.08 7.55
N TYR A 68 -5.62 -5.78 7.23
CA TYR A 68 -6.17 -4.45 7.45
C TYR A 68 -7.66 -4.52 7.75
N ASN A 69 -8.17 -3.43 8.31
CA ASN A 69 -9.58 -3.11 8.43
C ASN A 69 -9.77 -1.58 8.26
N SER A 70 -10.94 -1.06 8.61
CA SER A 70 -11.24 0.37 8.52
C SER A 70 -10.41 1.25 9.46
N GLU A 71 -9.76 0.68 10.47
CA GLU A 71 -9.06 1.44 11.51
C GLU A 71 -7.54 1.29 11.44
N TRP A 72 -7.05 0.12 11.03
CA TRP A 72 -5.63 -0.22 11.08
C TRP A 72 -5.21 -1.02 9.87
N ILE A 73 -3.96 -0.80 9.45
CA ILE A 73 -3.21 -1.67 8.55
C ILE A 73 -2.00 -2.18 9.32
N ILE A 74 -1.79 -3.49 9.33
CA ILE A 74 -0.59 -4.11 9.87
C ILE A 74 0.18 -4.80 8.75
N ALA A 75 1.51 -4.70 8.77
CA ALA A 75 2.35 -5.31 7.75
C ALA A 75 3.63 -5.87 8.31
N LYS A 76 4.12 -6.95 7.69
CA LYS A 76 5.50 -7.41 7.81
C LYS A 76 6.19 -7.12 6.49
N SER A 77 7.32 -6.42 6.55
CA SER A 77 8.17 -6.18 5.39
C SER A 77 9.56 -6.77 5.57
N GLY A 78 10.28 -6.92 4.47
CA GLY A 78 11.68 -7.31 4.48
C GLY A 78 12.18 -7.68 3.09
N ASN A 79 13.48 -7.95 2.97
CA ASN A 79 14.06 -8.40 1.72
C ASN A 79 13.84 -9.92 1.57
N LYS A 80 13.10 -10.36 0.54
CA LYS A 80 12.87 -11.80 0.31
C LYS A 80 14.16 -12.60 0.09
N ARG A 81 15.26 -11.96 -0.32
CA ARG A 81 16.57 -12.61 -0.55
C ARG A 81 17.29 -12.99 0.74
N GLU A 82 16.99 -12.28 1.84
CA GLU A 82 17.62 -12.50 3.13
C GLU A 82 16.55 -12.97 4.12
N LYS A 83 16.77 -14.10 4.80
CA LYS A 83 15.84 -14.60 5.84
C LYS A 83 15.91 -13.80 7.14
N THR A 84 16.63 -12.69 7.12
CA THR A 84 16.99 -11.82 8.23
C THR A 84 16.65 -10.38 7.82
N ASP A 85 16.42 -9.50 8.80
CA ASP A 85 16.00 -8.11 8.60
C ASP A 85 14.53 -7.92 8.16
N PHE A 86 13.62 -8.39 9.01
CA PHE A 86 12.20 -8.07 8.90
C PHE A 86 11.84 -6.86 9.75
N LYS A 87 10.91 -6.06 9.25
CA LYS A 87 10.24 -4.99 10.00
C LYS A 87 8.76 -5.28 10.10
N TYR A 88 8.17 -4.84 11.19
CA TYR A 88 6.74 -4.90 11.43
C TYR A 88 6.18 -3.49 11.54
N TRP A 89 5.01 -3.28 10.98
CA TRP A 89 4.41 -1.96 10.83
C TRP A 89 2.99 -1.97 11.36
N VAL A 90 2.64 -0.93 12.09
CA VAL A 90 1.26 -0.58 12.41
C VAL A 90 1.00 0.79 11.83
N ILE A 91 -0.04 0.91 11.01
CA ILE A 91 -0.39 2.14 10.28
C ILE A 91 -1.85 2.45 10.60
N LYS A 92 -2.10 3.66 11.09
CA LYS A 92 -3.46 4.17 11.33
C LYS A 92 -4.22 4.31 10.01
N ASN A 93 -5.50 3.94 10.00
CA ASN A 93 -6.40 3.99 8.85
C ASN A 93 -7.77 4.64 9.17
N ASP A 94 -8.04 5.03 10.42
CA ASP A 94 -9.22 5.82 10.79
C ASP A 94 -8.88 7.32 10.86
N TYR A 95 -9.12 8.04 9.77
CA TYR A 95 -8.92 9.50 9.73
C TYR A 95 -10.28 10.22 9.62
N GLU A 96 -10.43 11.32 10.36
CA GLU A 96 -11.64 12.16 10.30
C GLU A 96 -11.83 12.83 8.93
N SER A 97 -10.72 13.07 8.23
CA SER A 97 -10.67 13.61 6.87
C SER A 97 -9.56 12.92 6.09
N LEU A 98 -9.65 12.94 4.77
CA LEU A 98 -8.63 12.34 3.89
C LEU A 98 -7.21 12.87 4.25
N PRO A 99 -6.30 12.01 4.74
CA PRO A 99 -4.96 12.43 5.14
C PRO A 99 -4.05 12.62 3.93
N ASN A 100 -2.98 13.39 4.08
CA ASN A 100 -1.86 13.41 3.14
C ASN A 100 -0.79 12.36 3.53
N SER A 101 0.16 12.13 2.63
CA SER A 101 1.24 11.14 2.85
C SER A 101 2.06 11.40 4.11
N GLU A 102 2.41 12.67 4.39
CA GLU A 102 3.17 13.04 5.59
C GLU A 102 2.43 12.68 6.89
N THR A 103 1.11 12.84 6.90
CA THR A 103 0.28 12.49 8.05
C THR A 103 0.29 11.00 8.29
N ILE A 104 0.18 10.19 7.23
CA ILE A 104 0.25 8.73 7.34
C ILE A 104 1.64 8.29 7.83
N LEU A 105 2.71 8.88 7.27
CA LEU A 105 4.09 8.59 7.69
C LEU A 105 4.35 8.90 9.16
N LYS A 106 3.74 9.96 9.71
CA LYS A 106 3.84 10.31 11.15
C LYS A 106 3.03 9.38 12.05
N ASN A 107 1.97 8.77 11.52
CA ASN A 107 1.08 7.85 12.25
C ASN A 107 1.37 6.37 11.98
N ARG A 108 2.54 6.06 11.38
CA ARG A 108 3.04 4.68 11.30
C ARG A 108 4.04 4.43 12.42
N ILE A 109 4.06 3.19 12.92
CA ILE A 109 5.01 2.74 13.92
C ILE A 109 5.78 1.54 13.34
N GLU A 110 7.09 1.57 13.48
CA GLU A 110 7.99 0.48 13.07
C GLU A 110 8.45 -0.31 14.29
N PHE A 111 8.49 -1.63 14.15
CA PHE A 111 9.09 -2.55 15.12
C PHE A 111 10.10 -3.47 14.41
N SER A 112 11.25 -3.68 15.04
CA SER A 112 12.24 -4.68 14.63
C SER A 112 12.06 -6.03 15.31
N ASP A 113 11.21 -6.11 16.35
CA ASP A 113 10.98 -7.30 17.15
C ASP A 113 9.49 -7.70 17.10
N LEU A 114 9.23 -8.97 16.80
CA LEU A 114 7.88 -9.50 16.66
C LEU A 114 7.09 -9.42 17.97
N LYS A 115 7.72 -9.73 19.12
CA LYS A 115 7.03 -9.75 20.42
C LYS A 115 6.59 -8.35 20.83
N LYS A 116 7.42 -7.33 20.57
CA LYS A 116 7.05 -5.92 20.81
C LYS A 116 5.89 -5.48 19.94
N PHE A 117 5.89 -5.89 18.67
CA PHE A 117 4.79 -5.64 17.76
C PHE A 117 3.49 -6.30 18.26
N GLU A 118 3.53 -7.60 18.59
CA GLU A 118 2.36 -8.34 19.09
C GLU A 118 1.84 -7.77 20.41
N LEU A 119 2.73 -7.37 21.32
CA LEU A 119 2.36 -6.71 22.57
C LEU A 119 1.64 -5.38 22.29
N TYR A 120 2.16 -4.57 21.37
CA TYR A 120 1.52 -3.32 20.98
C TYR A 120 0.11 -3.55 20.42
N LEU A 121 -0.08 -4.56 19.56
CA LEU A 121 -1.40 -4.90 19.04
C LEU A 121 -2.37 -5.26 20.17
N ALA A 122 -1.93 -6.08 21.13
CA ALA A 122 -2.74 -6.51 22.26
C ALA A 122 -3.12 -5.33 23.17
N GLU A 123 -2.15 -4.48 23.54
CA GLU A 123 -2.36 -3.31 24.40
C GLU A 123 -3.33 -2.30 23.78
N ASN A 124 -3.26 -2.13 22.46
CA ASN A 124 -4.13 -1.21 21.71
C ASN A 124 -5.42 -1.86 21.18
N LYS A 125 -5.69 -3.13 21.56
CA LYS A 125 -6.88 -3.89 21.13
C LYS A 125 -7.04 -3.98 19.61
N ILE A 126 -5.94 -4.03 18.87
CA ILE A 126 -5.93 -4.18 17.42
C ILE A 126 -6.09 -5.67 17.08
N SER A 127 -7.32 -6.08 16.76
CA SER A 127 -7.67 -7.46 16.45
C SER A 127 -7.37 -7.84 14.99
N LEU A 128 -6.10 -7.69 14.57
CA LEU A 128 -5.60 -8.08 13.25
C LEU A 128 -4.44 -9.07 13.40
N GLU A 129 -4.30 -9.97 12.42
CA GLU A 129 -3.23 -10.96 12.38
C GLU A 129 -2.51 -10.93 11.04
N LEU A 130 -1.18 -11.08 11.03
CA LEU A 130 -0.39 -11.07 9.80
C LEU A 130 -0.69 -12.30 8.94
N LYS A 131 -1.41 -12.10 7.83
CA LYS A 131 -1.73 -13.14 6.86
C LYS A 131 -0.81 -13.04 5.65
N LYS A 132 -0.62 -14.16 4.95
CA LYS A 132 0.13 -14.15 3.69
C LYS A 132 -0.70 -13.38 2.67
N ASN A 133 -0.07 -12.49 1.91
CA ASN A 133 -0.74 -11.80 0.82
C ASN A 133 -0.85 -12.81 -0.33
N ASP A 134 -2.09 -13.17 -0.71
CA ASP A 134 -2.35 -14.04 -1.87
C ASP A 134 -1.84 -13.43 -3.19
#